data_AF-A0A2U4FG50-F1
#
_entry.id   AF-A0A2U4FG50-F1
#
_cell.length_a   1.000
_cell.length_b   1.000
_cell.length_c   1.000
_cell.angle_alpha   90.00
_cell.angle_beta   90.00
_cell.angle_gamma   90.00
#
_symmetry.space_group_name_H-M   'P 1'
#
loop_
_entity.id
_entity.type
_entity.pdbx_description
1 polymer ?
#
loop_
_entity_poly.entity_id
_entity_poly.type
_entity_poly.pdbx_seq_one_letter_code
_entity_poly.pdbx_strand_id
1 'polypeptide(L)'
;MIKKFLLIISSVMIILIAGCSANSNKEIKTDTAEISNFLKGYDGRYYHEHEFTNGSYTHVVFRIENGNIYIGEDKNPITNLSLSKNSLLMDINGNTQLSNTYNQIYSILEVNLFNDHIKFSGKNIFDKEDFNIPDEDYIVINKIKGLEAYTGNYYIPTFDTNGQIKIKNYTILIDKEGNIYGYKGMTNVGMTFTLQDNVLKSEHYDNNNEKVMMSYELEKDRIIYKIDFIYGKEYSYELMKSDLFTPYLGTYSSGDIVLQVEENIATISTMKKGNYHSEIINNNNLTISEILFSNDTAIEKIDHKITFSNDKTTAIYTKPDGSTVELTKQ
;
A
#
# COMPACT_ATOMS: atom_id res chain seq x y z
N MET A 1 -4.95 40.42 -57.83
CA MET A 1 -5.30 41.81 -57.47
C MET A 1 -5.82 41.82 -56.04
N ILE A 2 -5.13 42.56 -55.18
CA ILE A 2 -5.45 42.81 -53.76
C ILE A 2 -6.57 43.87 -53.66
N LYS A 3 -7.47 43.69 -52.69
CA LYS A 3 -8.07 44.72 -51.80
C LYS A 3 -8.82 43.95 -50.68
N LYS A 4 -8.29 43.84 -49.44
CA LYS A 4 -8.40 44.79 -48.30
C LYS A 4 -9.88 45.18 -48.04
N PHE A 5 -10.48 45.16 -46.85
CA PHE A 5 -10.07 45.01 -45.43
C PHE A 5 -11.41 44.87 -44.67
N LEU A 6 -11.51 44.08 -43.61
CA LEU A 6 -12.14 44.57 -42.38
C LEU A 6 -11.60 43.83 -41.16
N LEU A 7 -11.07 44.67 -40.28
CA LEU A 7 -10.46 44.41 -38.99
C LEU A 7 -11.59 44.32 -37.96
N ILE A 8 -11.71 43.23 -37.21
CA ILE A 8 -12.40 43.25 -35.92
C ILE A 8 -11.40 42.78 -34.88
N ILE A 9 -11.08 43.73 -34.01
CA ILE A 9 -10.19 43.63 -32.86
C ILE A 9 -10.87 42.70 -31.86
N SER A 10 -10.40 41.47 -31.71
CA SER A 10 -10.69 40.67 -30.53
C SER A 10 -9.62 40.97 -29.48
N SER A 11 -10.09 41.59 -28.39
CA SER A 11 -9.31 41.90 -27.20
C SER A 11 -8.50 40.69 -26.75
N VAL A 12 -7.17 40.79 -26.81
CA VAL A 12 -6.28 39.89 -26.10
C VAL A 12 -6.46 40.16 -24.62
N MET A 13 -7.21 39.29 -23.93
CA MET A 13 -7.18 39.24 -22.47
C MET A 13 -5.83 38.62 -22.08
N ILE A 14 -4.82 39.47 -21.88
CA ILE A 14 -3.60 39.09 -21.18
C ILE A 14 -4.02 38.85 -19.73
N ILE A 15 -4.23 37.59 -19.35
CA ILE A 15 -4.28 37.21 -17.95
C ILE A 15 -2.86 37.33 -17.42
N LEU A 16 -2.56 38.49 -16.84
CA LEU A 16 -1.45 38.65 -15.91
C LEU A 16 -1.72 37.74 -14.71
N ILE A 17 -1.12 36.56 -14.68
CA ILE A 17 -0.99 35.78 -13.45
C ILE A 17 0.16 36.43 -12.67
N ALA A 18 -0.13 37.56 -12.04
CA ALA A 18 0.70 38.12 -11.01
C ALA A 18 0.37 37.41 -9.70
N GLY A 19 1.38 36.72 -9.15
CA GLY A 19 1.51 36.46 -7.72
C GLY A 19 0.44 35.60 -7.05
N CYS A 20 0.78 34.34 -6.83
CA CYS A 20 0.92 33.83 -5.46
C CYS A 20 1.82 32.61 -5.53
N SER A 21 3.04 32.73 -4.99
CA SER A 21 3.72 31.58 -4.42
C SER A 21 2.87 31.10 -3.24
N ALA A 22 1.88 30.27 -3.53
CA ALA A 22 1.41 29.36 -2.51
C ALA A 22 2.58 28.40 -2.29
N ASN A 23 3.39 28.67 -1.27
CA ASN A 23 3.98 27.58 -0.51
C ASN A 23 2.79 26.70 -0.13
N SER A 24 2.48 25.71 -0.95
CA SER A 24 1.67 24.59 -0.52
C SER A 24 2.57 23.80 0.41
N ASN A 25 2.83 24.34 1.60
CA ASN A 25 3.30 23.54 2.71
C ASN A 25 2.23 22.46 2.84
N LYS A 26 2.57 21.26 2.38
CA LYS A 26 1.75 20.07 2.53
C LYS A 26 1.52 19.97 4.03
N GLU A 27 0.31 20.31 4.48
CA GLU A 27 0.00 20.28 5.90
C GLU A 27 0.02 18.81 6.32
N ILE A 28 1.09 18.43 7.03
CA ILE A 28 1.27 17.10 7.58
C ILE A 28 0.79 17.15 9.03
N LYS A 29 -0.24 16.36 9.32
CA LYS A 29 -0.83 16.22 10.64
C LYS A 29 -0.22 15.00 11.31
N THR A 30 0.27 15.18 12.53
CA THR A 30 0.84 14.12 13.38
C THR A 30 0.10 13.99 14.72
N ASP A 31 -0.87 14.86 14.97
CA ASP A 31 -1.72 14.79 16.16
C ASP A 31 -2.60 13.55 16.13
N THR A 32 -2.45 12.70 17.15
CA THR A 32 -3.14 11.41 17.23
C THR A 32 -4.66 11.57 17.30
N ALA A 33 -5.17 12.61 17.96
CA ALA A 33 -6.62 12.81 18.08
C ALA A 33 -7.24 13.25 16.75
N GLU A 34 -6.54 14.11 16.01
CA GLU A 34 -6.95 14.53 14.67
C GLU A 34 -6.93 13.37 13.66
N ILE A 35 -5.86 12.56 13.65
CA ILE A 35 -5.77 11.36 12.83
C ILE A 35 -6.87 10.36 13.21
N SER A 36 -7.12 10.17 14.51
CA SER A 36 -8.16 9.26 14.98
C SER A 36 -9.56 9.71 14.53
N ASN A 37 -9.86 11.01 14.61
CA ASN A 37 -11.13 11.53 14.13
C ASN A 37 -11.28 11.41 12.61
N PHE A 38 -10.19 11.55 11.85
CA PHE A 38 -10.19 11.27 10.42
C PHE A 38 -10.50 9.79 10.12
N LEU A 39 -9.84 8.86 10.82
CA LEU A 39 -9.97 7.42 10.61
C LEU A 39 -11.38 6.87 10.90
N LYS A 40 -12.13 7.47 11.85
CA LYS A 40 -13.53 7.10 12.14
C LYS A 40 -14.45 7.19 10.92
N GLY A 41 -14.12 8.00 9.91
CA GLY A 41 -14.87 8.07 8.66
C GLY A 41 -14.69 6.85 7.75
N TYR A 42 -13.75 5.98 8.07
CA TYR A 42 -13.29 4.87 7.24
C TYR A 42 -13.33 3.53 7.99
N ASP A 43 -14.16 3.41 9.03
CA ASP A 43 -14.33 2.15 9.76
C ASP A 43 -14.71 1.01 8.79
N GLY A 44 -13.99 -0.11 8.88
CA GLY A 44 -14.11 -1.27 7.99
C GLY A 44 -12.89 -2.19 8.00
N ARG A 45 -13.05 -3.36 7.37
CA ARG A 45 -11.99 -4.33 7.12
C ARG A 45 -11.63 -4.29 5.64
N TYR A 46 -10.37 -4.10 5.31
CA TYR A 46 -9.91 -3.85 3.95
C TYR A 46 -9.07 -5.01 3.46
N TYR A 47 -9.50 -5.62 2.36
CA TYR A 47 -9.00 -6.90 1.92
C TYR A 47 -8.61 -6.92 0.44
N HIS A 48 -7.74 -7.87 0.09
CA HIS A 48 -7.40 -8.22 -1.27
C HIS A 48 -7.85 -9.65 -1.56
N GLU A 49 -8.35 -9.90 -2.76
CA GLU A 49 -8.60 -11.25 -3.25
C GLU A 49 -7.41 -11.72 -4.10
N HIS A 50 -6.77 -12.80 -3.68
CA HIS A 50 -5.70 -13.43 -4.43
C HIS A 50 -6.27 -14.56 -5.28
N GLU A 51 -6.18 -14.43 -6.60
CA GLU A 51 -6.60 -15.46 -7.54
C GLU A 51 -5.48 -16.50 -7.79
N PHE A 52 -5.85 -17.78 -7.76
CA PHE A 52 -5.04 -18.93 -8.11
C PHE A 52 -5.74 -19.76 -9.19
N THR A 53 -4.98 -20.62 -9.87
CA THR A 53 -5.52 -21.50 -10.93
C THR A 53 -6.71 -22.34 -10.46
N ASN A 54 -6.78 -22.71 -9.18
CA ASN A 54 -7.84 -23.57 -8.62
C ASN A 54 -8.57 -22.95 -7.42
N GLY A 55 -8.63 -21.62 -7.32
CA GLY A 55 -9.38 -20.96 -6.25
C GLY A 55 -8.93 -19.53 -5.99
N SER A 56 -9.57 -18.87 -5.03
CA SER A 56 -9.15 -17.56 -4.55
C SER A 56 -9.22 -17.50 -3.04
N TYR A 57 -8.21 -16.90 -2.38
CA TYR A 57 -8.30 -16.57 -0.96
C TYR A 57 -8.36 -15.07 -0.76
N THR A 58 -9.09 -14.67 0.27
CA THR A 58 -9.16 -13.28 0.67
C THR A 58 -8.21 -13.03 1.82
N HIS A 59 -7.46 -11.93 1.76
CA HIS A 59 -6.59 -11.51 2.84
C HIS A 59 -7.01 -10.14 3.34
N VAL A 60 -7.41 -10.05 4.61
CA VAL A 60 -7.60 -8.74 5.25
C VAL A 60 -6.21 -8.14 5.50
N VAL A 61 -5.95 -7.00 4.87
CA VAL A 61 -4.66 -6.31 4.94
C VAL A 61 -4.69 -5.22 6.00
N PHE A 62 -5.81 -4.51 6.12
CA PHE A 62 -5.99 -3.51 7.16
C PHE A 62 -7.35 -3.64 7.81
N ARG A 63 -7.43 -3.27 9.08
CA ARG A 63 -8.68 -2.98 9.77
C ARG A 63 -8.63 -1.55 10.26
N ILE A 64 -9.70 -0.80 10.06
CA ILE A 64 -9.89 0.52 10.66
C ILE A 64 -11.11 0.43 11.56
N GLU A 65 -10.93 0.75 12.83
CA GLU A 65 -12.00 0.65 13.81
C GLU A 65 -11.80 1.63 14.96
N ASN A 66 -12.86 2.37 15.29
CA ASN A 66 -12.87 3.32 16.40
C ASN A 66 -11.75 4.38 16.30
N GLY A 67 -11.41 4.78 15.07
CA GLY A 67 -10.36 5.76 14.81
C GLY A 67 -8.94 5.23 14.97
N ASN A 68 -8.75 3.92 14.89
CA ASN A 68 -7.44 3.28 14.87
C ASN A 68 -7.29 2.44 13.60
N ILE A 69 -6.06 2.28 13.11
CA ILE A 69 -5.73 1.38 12.00
C ILE A 69 -4.82 0.25 12.49
N TYR A 70 -5.07 -0.95 12.00
CA TYR A 70 -4.37 -2.19 12.34
C TYR A 70 -3.91 -2.87 11.05
N ILE A 71 -2.83 -3.65 11.13
CA ILE A 71 -2.36 -4.50 10.05
C ILE A 71 -2.98 -5.89 10.23
N GLY A 72 -3.66 -6.37 9.20
CA GLY A 72 -4.39 -7.63 9.22
C GLY A 72 -5.25 -7.78 10.47
N GLU A 73 -5.01 -8.87 11.20
CA GLU A 73 -5.74 -9.21 12.42
C GLU A 73 -4.99 -8.87 13.72
N ASP A 74 -4.02 -7.95 13.65
CA ASP A 74 -3.28 -7.48 14.82
C ASP A 74 -4.19 -6.82 15.87
N LYS A 75 -3.87 -7.08 17.15
CA LYS A 75 -4.58 -6.49 18.30
C LYS A 75 -4.12 -5.07 18.61
N ASN A 76 -2.88 -4.72 18.27
CA ASN A 76 -2.30 -3.41 18.56
C ASN A 76 -2.41 -2.51 17.34
N PRO A 77 -2.85 -1.24 17.50
CA PRO A 77 -2.94 -0.31 16.39
C PRO A 77 -1.55 0.22 16.01
N ILE A 78 -1.45 0.72 14.78
CA ILE A 78 -0.27 1.45 14.32
C ILE A 78 -0.24 2.83 14.97
N THR A 79 0.90 3.19 15.57
CA THR A 79 1.05 4.45 16.32
C THR A 79 1.82 5.52 15.55
N ASN A 80 2.71 5.13 14.64
CA ASN A 80 3.58 6.05 13.91
C ASN A 80 2.91 6.47 12.60
N LEU A 81 1.95 7.37 12.74
CA LEU A 81 1.09 7.83 11.65
C LEU A 81 1.34 9.31 11.35
N SER A 82 1.31 9.65 10.07
CA SER A 82 1.17 11.04 9.63
C SER A 82 0.16 11.15 8.50
N LEU A 83 -0.65 12.20 8.53
CA LEU A 83 -1.75 12.41 7.60
C LEU A 83 -1.48 13.65 6.75
N SER A 84 -1.58 13.48 5.43
CA SER A 84 -1.58 14.59 4.48
C SER A 84 -2.79 14.44 3.55
N LYS A 85 -3.76 15.36 3.66
CA LYS A 85 -5.05 15.28 2.95
C LYS A 85 -5.78 13.98 3.28
N ASN A 86 -5.96 13.09 2.31
CA ASN A 86 -6.58 11.76 2.44
C ASN A 86 -5.56 10.61 2.42
N SER A 87 -4.27 10.94 2.56
CA SER A 87 -3.16 9.98 2.50
C SER A 87 -2.52 9.84 3.87
N LEU A 88 -2.61 8.64 4.43
CA LEU A 88 -2.00 8.24 5.69
C LEU A 88 -0.67 7.57 5.40
N LEU A 89 0.42 8.14 5.90
CA LEU A 89 1.73 7.53 5.90
C LEU A 89 1.91 6.75 7.20
N MET A 90 2.26 5.48 7.07
CA MET A 90 2.50 4.57 8.18
C MET A 90 3.95 4.12 8.15
N ASP A 91 4.72 4.49 9.17
CA ASP A 91 6.05 3.92 9.36
C ASP A 91 5.89 2.49 9.89
N ILE A 92 6.30 1.54 9.06
CA ILE A 92 6.18 0.10 9.32
C ILE A 92 7.56 -0.55 9.51
N ASN A 93 8.62 0.25 9.64
CA ASN A 93 9.97 -0.27 9.73
C ASN A 93 10.10 -1.21 10.95
N GLY A 94 10.59 -2.42 10.72
CA GLY A 94 10.68 -3.46 11.75
C GLY A 94 9.36 -4.18 12.09
N ASN A 95 8.25 -3.92 11.39
CA ASN A 95 6.99 -4.63 11.62
C ASN A 95 6.98 -6.03 10.96
N THR A 96 7.26 -7.07 11.75
CA THR A 96 7.40 -8.47 11.32
C THR A 96 6.12 -9.15 10.80
N GLN A 97 4.95 -8.49 10.81
CA GLN A 97 3.69 -9.14 10.37
C GLN A 97 3.42 -8.93 8.88
N LEU A 98 3.84 -7.80 8.31
CA LEU A 98 3.76 -7.56 6.86
C LEU A 98 4.72 -8.43 6.04
N SER A 99 5.70 -9.07 6.69
CA SER A 99 6.70 -9.90 6.02
C SER A 99 6.10 -11.11 5.31
N ASN A 100 4.93 -11.58 5.75
CA ASN A 100 4.35 -12.83 5.25
C ASN A 100 3.44 -12.61 4.03
N THR A 101 2.82 -11.43 3.88
CA THR A 101 1.85 -11.16 2.79
C THR A 101 2.49 -10.42 1.61
N TYR A 102 3.45 -9.53 1.86
CA TYR A 102 4.03 -8.67 0.82
C TYR A 102 5.54 -8.77 0.67
N ASN A 103 6.22 -9.64 1.45
CA ASN A 103 7.68 -9.70 1.62
C ASN A 103 8.23 -8.31 2.00
N GLN A 104 8.69 -8.11 3.24
CA GLN A 104 9.20 -6.80 3.69
C GLN A 104 10.26 -6.23 2.74
N ILE A 105 9.82 -5.33 1.87
CA ILE A 105 10.69 -4.45 1.09
C ILE A 105 10.50 -3.02 1.60
N TYR A 106 9.28 -2.68 2.05
CA TYR A 106 8.85 -1.33 2.39
C TYR A 106 9.14 -0.92 3.83
N SER A 107 9.63 0.31 3.99
CA SER A 107 9.83 0.98 5.28
C SER A 107 8.61 1.83 5.66
N ILE A 108 7.88 2.34 4.67
CA ILE A 108 6.69 3.19 4.87
C ILE A 108 5.59 2.69 3.93
N LEU A 109 4.34 2.65 4.42
CA LEU A 109 3.16 2.48 3.59
C LEU A 109 2.44 3.83 3.44
N GLU A 110 2.12 4.17 2.20
CA GLU A 110 1.25 5.31 1.87
C GLU A 110 -0.13 4.77 1.54
N VAL A 111 -1.11 5.05 2.41
CA VAL A 111 -2.48 4.55 2.35
C VAL A 111 -3.40 5.70 2.00
N ASN A 112 -4.00 5.66 0.81
CA ASN A 112 -5.01 6.61 0.36
C ASN A 112 -6.40 6.03 0.66
N LEU A 113 -7.20 6.78 1.43
CA LEU A 113 -8.51 6.31 1.88
C LEU A 113 -9.65 6.87 1.02
N PHE A 114 -10.54 5.96 0.61
CA PHE A 114 -11.79 6.25 -0.10
C PHE A 114 -12.96 5.64 0.69
N ASN A 115 -14.19 6.01 0.33
CA ASN A 115 -15.37 5.60 1.11
C ASN A 115 -15.62 4.08 1.05
N ASP A 116 -15.34 3.48 -0.11
CA ASP A 116 -15.65 2.09 -0.48
C ASP A 116 -14.42 1.19 -0.64
N HIS A 117 -13.22 1.77 -0.69
CA HIS A 117 -11.97 1.05 -0.86
C HIS A 117 -10.78 1.83 -0.27
N ILE A 118 -9.62 1.20 -0.24
CA ILE A 118 -8.33 1.83 0.06
C ILE A 118 -7.36 1.53 -1.08
N LYS A 119 -6.47 2.46 -1.36
CA LYS A 119 -5.26 2.18 -2.17
C LYS A 119 -4.04 2.33 -1.32
N PHE A 120 -3.10 1.41 -1.41
CA PHE A 120 -1.81 1.59 -0.74
C PHE A 120 -0.63 1.33 -1.66
N SER A 121 0.47 2.02 -1.39
CA SER A 121 1.74 1.82 -2.07
C SER A 121 2.87 1.81 -1.04
N GLY A 122 3.93 1.09 -1.34
CA GLY A 122 5.09 0.99 -0.48
C GLY A 122 6.18 2.00 -0.85
N LYS A 123 6.90 2.47 0.16
CA LYS A 123 8.10 3.29 0.02
C LYS A 123 9.25 2.68 0.80
N ASN A 124 10.45 2.84 0.29
CA ASN A 124 11.68 2.35 0.91
C ASN A 124 12.51 3.53 1.39
N ILE A 125 13.13 3.39 2.56
CA ILE A 125 14.13 4.34 3.03
C ILE A 125 15.50 3.81 2.64
N PHE A 126 16.26 4.62 1.90
CA PHE A 126 17.63 4.30 1.53
C PHE A 126 18.57 5.06 2.45
N ASP A 127 19.50 4.33 3.03
CA ASP A 127 20.59 4.90 3.82
C ASP A 127 21.55 5.66 2.90
N LYS A 128 22.25 6.64 3.48
CA LYS A 128 23.23 7.46 2.79
C LYS A 128 24.64 7.24 3.35
N GLU A 129 25.62 7.25 2.47
CA GLU A 129 27.03 7.43 2.83
C GLU A 129 27.68 8.52 1.95
N ASP A 130 28.90 8.91 2.33
CA ASP A 130 29.69 9.85 1.55
C ASP A 130 29.92 9.33 0.12
N PHE A 131 29.82 10.24 -0.84
CA PHE A 131 29.94 9.89 -2.25
C PHE A 131 31.30 9.25 -2.54
N ASN A 132 31.25 8.07 -3.15
CA ASN A 132 32.36 7.35 -3.73
C ASN A 132 31.82 6.53 -4.92
N ILE A 133 32.66 6.20 -5.89
CA ILE A 133 32.25 5.29 -6.96
C ILE A 133 32.57 3.86 -6.49
N PRO A 134 31.56 3.00 -6.23
CA PRO A 134 31.79 1.69 -5.63
C PRO A 134 32.58 0.73 -6.53
N ASP A 135 32.35 0.82 -7.85
CA ASP A 135 33.03 0.05 -8.87
C ASP A 135 33.03 0.80 -10.23
N GLU A 136 33.82 0.32 -11.18
CA GLU A 136 34.00 0.93 -12.50
C GLU A 136 32.77 0.84 -13.42
N ASP A 137 31.76 0.05 -13.06
CA ASP A 137 30.54 -0.10 -13.85
C ASP A 137 29.51 1.00 -13.56
N TYR A 138 29.71 1.84 -12.54
CA TYR A 138 28.87 3.02 -12.33
C TYR A 138 29.28 4.16 -13.26
N ILE A 139 28.37 4.53 -14.16
CA ILE A 139 28.58 5.58 -15.16
C ILE A 139 27.62 6.75 -14.93
N VAL A 140 28.02 7.95 -15.36
CA VAL A 140 27.13 9.12 -15.33
C VAL A 140 25.99 8.91 -16.33
N ILE A 141 24.76 8.94 -15.83
CA ILE A 141 23.54 8.77 -16.64
C ILE A 141 22.76 10.08 -16.83
N ASN A 142 22.96 11.05 -15.93
CA ASN A 142 22.34 12.36 -16.04
C ASN A 142 23.10 13.41 -15.20
N LYS A 143 22.76 14.68 -15.38
CA LYS A 143 23.26 15.79 -14.55
C LYS A 143 22.15 16.80 -14.31
N ILE A 144 21.87 17.10 -13.04
CA ILE A 144 20.83 18.06 -12.66
C ILE A 144 21.38 19.05 -11.65
N LYS A 145 21.27 20.33 -11.98
CA LYS A 145 21.61 21.44 -11.08
C LYS A 145 20.70 21.42 -9.85
N GLY A 146 21.27 21.60 -8.66
CA GLY A 146 20.58 21.55 -7.38
C GLY A 146 20.78 20.23 -6.62
N LEU A 147 21.19 19.15 -7.32
CA LEU A 147 21.49 17.87 -6.68
C LEU A 147 22.79 17.89 -5.88
N GLU A 148 23.64 18.91 -6.02
CA GLU A 148 24.87 19.05 -5.23
C GLU A 148 24.57 19.14 -3.72
N ALA A 149 23.37 19.59 -3.34
CA ALA A 149 22.90 19.60 -1.95
C ALA A 149 22.67 18.20 -1.36
N TYR A 150 22.51 17.20 -2.23
CA TYR A 150 22.18 15.81 -1.89
C TYR A 150 23.31 14.84 -2.28
N THR A 151 24.55 15.31 -2.37
CA THR A 151 25.71 14.46 -2.64
C THR A 151 25.77 13.29 -1.67
N GLY A 152 25.94 12.07 -2.20
CA GLY A 152 26.09 10.83 -1.46
C GLY A 152 25.78 9.59 -2.29
N ASN A 153 26.07 8.43 -1.72
CA ASN A 153 25.67 7.13 -2.24
C ASN A 153 24.47 6.62 -1.45
N TYR A 154 23.40 6.25 -2.15
CA TYR A 154 22.15 5.83 -1.52
C TYR A 154 21.89 4.34 -1.75
N TYR A 155 21.66 3.60 -0.67
CA TYR A 155 21.59 2.14 -0.70
C TYR A 155 20.55 1.53 0.24
N ILE A 156 20.14 0.30 -0.09
CA ILE A 156 19.43 -0.59 0.84
C ILE A 156 20.40 -1.70 1.29
N PRO A 157 20.62 -1.87 2.60
CA PRO A 157 21.41 -2.98 3.11
C PRO A 157 20.64 -4.30 3.03
N THR A 158 21.33 -5.37 2.68
CA THR A 158 20.91 -6.74 3.00
C THR A 158 21.69 -7.21 4.21
N PHE A 159 21.03 -7.92 5.11
CA PHE A 159 21.63 -8.38 6.35
C PHE A 159 21.93 -9.88 6.28
N ASP A 160 22.98 -10.31 6.97
CA ASP A 160 23.24 -11.72 7.23
C ASP A 160 22.33 -12.27 8.36
N THR A 161 22.49 -13.55 8.69
CA THR A 161 21.70 -14.20 9.75
C THR A 161 21.95 -13.63 11.15
N ASN A 162 23.02 -12.84 11.34
CA ASN A 162 23.36 -12.20 12.60
C ASN A 162 22.94 -10.71 12.64
N GLY A 163 22.23 -10.23 11.60
CA GLY A 163 21.80 -8.85 11.49
C GLY A 163 22.92 -7.87 11.10
N GLN A 164 24.05 -8.36 10.59
CA GLN A 164 25.13 -7.51 10.08
C GLN A 164 24.93 -7.21 8.59
N ILE A 165 25.32 -6.03 8.12
CA ILE A 165 25.22 -5.68 6.70
C ILE A 165 26.13 -6.61 5.90
N LYS A 166 25.52 -7.39 5.00
CA LYS A 166 26.18 -8.32 4.08
C LYS A 166 26.50 -7.64 2.74
N ILE A 167 25.51 -6.96 2.14
CA ILE A 167 25.64 -6.28 0.84
C ILE A 167 24.91 -4.96 0.90
N LYS A 168 25.51 -3.90 0.36
CA LYS A 168 24.86 -2.61 0.08
C LYS A 168 24.43 -2.57 -1.37
N ASN A 169 23.12 -2.45 -1.62
CA ASN A 169 22.60 -2.33 -2.97
C ASN A 169 22.41 -0.86 -3.32
N TYR A 170 23.40 -0.27 -3.99
CA TYR A 170 23.33 1.13 -4.42
C TYR A 170 22.36 1.28 -5.58
N THR A 171 21.48 2.28 -5.49
CA THR A 171 20.46 2.54 -6.50
C THR A 171 20.67 3.89 -7.19
N ILE A 172 21.07 4.91 -6.41
CA ILE A 172 21.40 6.25 -6.91
C ILE A 172 22.67 6.72 -6.23
N LEU A 173 23.60 7.26 -7.00
CA LEU A 173 24.75 8.00 -6.48
C LEU A 173 24.76 9.41 -7.09
N ILE A 174 25.01 10.39 -6.24
CA ILE A 174 25.00 11.81 -6.58
C ILE A 174 26.33 12.40 -6.14
N ASP A 175 27.08 12.99 -7.06
CA ASP A 175 28.35 13.65 -6.72
C ASP A 175 28.19 15.13 -6.35
N LYS A 176 29.33 15.80 -6.13
CA LYS A 176 29.38 17.23 -5.77
C LYS A 176 29.05 18.17 -6.92
N GLU A 177 29.00 17.67 -8.14
CA GLU A 177 28.67 18.44 -9.33
C GLU A 177 27.23 18.20 -9.80
N GLY A 178 26.46 17.37 -9.07
CA GLY A 178 25.08 17.03 -9.38
C GLY A 178 24.95 15.99 -10.49
N ASN A 179 26.02 15.25 -10.80
CA ASN A 179 25.96 14.12 -11.70
C ASN A 179 25.26 12.95 -10.99
N ILE A 180 24.38 12.28 -11.71
CA ILE A 180 23.68 11.06 -11.27
C ILE A 180 24.38 9.87 -11.91
N TYR A 181 24.75 8.90 -11.09
CA TYR A 181 25.38 7.66 -11.54
C TYR A 181 24.38 6.50 -11.47
N GLY A 182 24.47 5.61 -12.46
CA GLY A 182 23.75 4.35 -12.49
C GLY A 182 24.65 3.21 -12.96
N TYR A 183 24.30 1.98 -12.58
CA TYR A 183 25.05 0.80 -12.98
C TYR A 183 24.90 0.53 -14.48
N LYS A 184 26.01 0.34 -15.20
CA LYS A 184 26.07 0.17 -16.66
C LYS A 184 25.27 -1.05 -17.18
N GLY A 185 25.10 -2.08 -16.35
CA GLY A 185 24.31 -3.28 -16.68
C GLY A 185 22.79 -3.11 -16.53
N MET A 186 22.31 -2.01 -15.94
CA MET A 186 20.89 -1.71 -15.89
C MET A 186 20.45 -1.10 -17.22
N THR A 187 19.24 -1.42 -17.67
CA THR A 187 18.57 -0.86 -18.86
C THR A 187 18.20 0.63 -18.69
N ASN A 188 19.12 1.44 -18.17
CA ASN A 188 18.95 2.87 -17.93
C ASN A 188 19.08 3.71 -19.21
N VAL A 189 19.20 3.05 -20.38
CA VAL A 189 19.28 3.70 -21.69
C VAL A 189 17.93 4.37 -21.97
N GLY A 190 17.89 5.70 -21.92
CA GLY A 190 16.69 6.49 -22.17
C GLY A 190 15.95 6.99 -20.92
N MET A 191 16.48 6.77 -19.71
CA MET A 191 15.93 7.38 -18.50
C MET A 191 16.10 8.90 -18.53
N THR A 192 14.98 9.59 -18.31
CA THR A 192 14.96 11.05 -18.09
C THR A 192 14.78 11.32 -16.61
N PHE A 193 15.38 12.42 -16.14
CA PHE A 193 15.30 12.84 -14.74
C PHE A 193 14.81 14.28 -14.66
N THR A 194 13.98 14.57 -13.66
CA THR A 194 13.52 15.92 -13.33
C THR A 194 13.58 16.12 -11.84
N LEU A 195 14.04 17.30 -11.40
CA LEU A 195 14.06 17.69 -10.00
C LEU A 195 13.07 18.82 -9.78
N GLN A 196 12.16 18.64 -8.84
CA GLN A 196 11.26 19.68 -8.37
C GLN A 196 11.32 19.71 -6.85
N ASP A 197 11.68 20.87 -6.29
CA ASP A 197 11.95 21.04 -4.86
C ASP A 197 12.99 20.02 -4.38
N ASN A 198 12.62 19.10 -3.49
CA ASN A 198 13.47 18.01 -3.02
C ASN A 198 13.07 16.64 -3.62
N VAL A 199 12.23 16.59 -4.65
CA VAL A 199 11.78 15.33 -5.25
C VAL A 199 12.41 15.16 -6.64
N LEU A 200 13.30 14.17 -6.74
CA LEU A 200 13.85 13.70 -8.02
C LEU A 200 12.90 12.65 -8.60
N LYS A 201 12.50 12.81 -9.85
CA LYS A 201 11.69 11.84 -10.59
C LYS A 201 12.49 11.28 -11.74
N SER A 202 12.42 9.98 -11.93
CA SER A 202 12.96 9.30 -13.09
C SER A 202 11.85 8.68 -13.92
N GLU A 203 11.96 8.77 -15.23
CA GLU A 203 10.99 8.23 -16.19
C GLU A 203 11.71 7.51 -17.34
N HIS A 204 11.23 6.31 -17.68
CA HIS A 204 11.62 5.59 -18.90
C HIS A 204 10.45 4.74 -19.41
N TYR A 205 10.69 4.07 -20.54
CA TYR A 205 9.78 3.09 -21.12
C TYR A 205 10.46 1.71 -21.10
N ASP A 206 9.69 0.69 -20.76
CA ASP A 206 10.18 -0.69 -20.79
C ASP A 206 10.25 -1.25 -22.23
N ASN A 207 10.62 -2.53 -22.37
CA ASN A 207 10.71 -3.18 -23.68
C ASN A 207 9.36 -3.30 -24.41
N ASN A 208 8.24 -3.17 -23.70
CA ASN A 208 6.89 -3.16 -24.27
C ASN A 208 6.41 -1.73 -24.57
N ASN A 209 7.28 -0.72 -24.43
CA ASN A 209 6.98 0.70 -24.56
C ASN A 209 5.94 1.17 -23.53
N GLU A 210 5.91 0.53 -22.36
CA GLU A 210 5.08 0.93 -21.23
C GLU A 210 5.85 1.83 -20.27
N LYS A 211 5.14 2.81 -19.71
CA LYS A 211 5.75 3.83 -18.87
C LYS A 211 6.18 3.26 -17.51
N VAL A 212 7.38 3.60 -17.09
CA VAL A 212 7.91 3.36 -15.74
C VAL A 212 8.33 4.69 -15.12
N MET A 213 7.80 4.99 -13.93
CA MET A 213 8.13 6.19 -13.18
C MET A 213 8.48 5.87 -11.73
N MET A 214 9.54 6.49 -11.24
CA MET A 214 9.99 6.38 -9.86
C MET A 214 10.25 7.77 -9.29
N SER A 215 9.94 7.94 -8.01
CA SER A 215 10.18 9.17 -7.24
C SER A 215 11.14 8.90 -6.09
N TYR A 216 12.01 9.87 -5.86
CA TYR A 216 13.01 9.90 -4.82
C TYR A 216 12.85 11.21 -4.05
N GLU A 217 12.24 11.16 -2.87
CA GLU A 217 12.21 12.29 -1.97
C GLU A 217 13.57 12.38 -1.27
N LEU A 218 14.30 13.44 -1.60
CA LEU A 218 15.67 13.67 -1.16
C LEU A 218 15.64 14.37 0.20
N GLU A 219 16.24 13.74 1.19
CA GLU A 219 16.50 14.31 2.51
C GLU A 219 18.01 14.47 2.73
N LYS A 220 18.39 15.14 3.81
CA LYS A 220 19.80 15.45 4.09
C LYS A 220 20.66 14.19 4.22
N ASP A 221 20.11 13.16 4.85
CA ASP A 221 20.77 11.94 5.32
C ASP A 221 20.17 10.65 4.76
N ARG A 222 19.14 10.73 3.93
CA ARG A 222 18.47 9.55 3.33
C ARG A 222 17.67 9.93 2.08
N ILE A 223 17.16 8.91 1.38
CA ILE A 223 16.15 9.07 0.33
C ILE A 223 14.94 8.20 0.66
N ILE A 224 13.74 8.72 0.40
CA ILE A 224 12.52 7.92 0.37
C ILE A 224 12.19 7.60 -1.09
N TYR A 225 12.31 6.33 -1.44
CA TYR A 225 12.07 5.81 -2.78
C TYR A 225 10.65 5.27 -2.93
N LYS A 226 10.02 5.55 -4.06
CA LYS A 226 8.72 5.01 -4.46
C LYS A 226 8.71 4.68 -5.96
N ILE A 227 8.08 3.57 -6.32
CA ILE A 227 7.63 3.32 -7.69
C ILE A 227 6.25 3.97 -7.84
N ASP A 228 6.12 4.92 -8.77
CA ASP A 228 4.83 5.58 -9.03
C ASP A 228 4.05 4.84 -10.11
N PHE A 229 4.73 4.42 -11.18
CA PHE A 229 4.14 3.71 -12.30
C PHE A 229 5.05 2.58 -12.76
N ILE A 230 4.45 1.43 -13.07
CA ILE A 230 5.11 0.31 -13.75
C ILE A 230 4.11 -0.30 -14.73
N TYR A 231 4.60 -0.75 -15.90
CA TYR A 231 3.73 -1.35 -16.92
C TYR A 231 2.54 -0.45 -17.31
N GLY A 232 2.79 0.87 -17.35
CA GLY A 232 1.77 1.88 -17.70
C GLY A 232 0.66 2.09 -16.66
N LYS A 233 0.75 1.46 -15.48
CA LYS A 233 -0.25 1.54 -14.41
C LYS A 233 0.36 2.11 -13.14
N GLU A 234 -0.47 2.80 -12.35
CA GLU A 234 -0.08 3.27 -11.02
C GLU A 234 0.34 2.06 -10.18
N TYR A 235 1.51 2.11 -9.56
CA TYR A 235 2.02 1.04 -8.71
C TYR A 235 1.41 1.18 -7.30
N SER A 236 0.22 0.61 -7.17
CA SER A 236 -0.53 0.55 -5.91
C SER A 236 -1.35 -0.73 -5.86
N TYR A 237 -1.70 -1.12 -4.64
CA TYR A 237 -2.65 -2.19 -4.36
C TYR A 237 -3.98 -1.58 -3.98
N GLU A 238 -5.05 -2.04 -4.62
CA GLU A 238 -6.42 -1.65 -4.29
C GLU A 238 -7.04 -2.71 -3.37
N LEU A 239 -7.64 -2.26 -2.27
CA LEU A 239 -8.26 -3.10 -1.25
C LEU A 239 -9.74 -2.79 -1.13
N MET A 240 -10.55 -3.84 -1.25
CA MET A 240 -12.00 -3.77 -1.11
C MET A 240 -12.40 -3.69 0.36
N LYS A 241 -13.54 -3.05 0.64
CA LYS A 241 -14.06 -2.88 1.99
C LYS A 241 -15.07 -3.99 2.35
N SER A 242 -14.94 -4.51 3.57
CA SER A 242 -15.84 -5.40 4.30
C SER A 242 -16.25 -4.71 5.61
N ASP A 243 -17.38 -5.12 6.18
CA ASP A 243 -17.86 -4.59 7.46
C ASP A 243 -16.99 -5.05 8.65
N LEU A 244 -17.16 -4.35 9.78
CA LEU A 244 -16.55 -4.74 11.06
C LEU A 244 -17.33 -5.88 11.72
N PHE A 245 -16.64 -6.66 12.55
CA PHE A 245 -17.26 -7.73 13.35
C PHE A 245 -17.94 -7.25 14.62
N THR A 246 -17.68 -6.02 15.07
CA THR A 246 -18.24 -5.46 16.31
C THR A 246 -19.76 -5.64 16.48
N PRO A 247 -20.61 -5.46 15.44
CA PRO A 247 -22.05 -5.73 15.57
C PRO A 247 -22.43 -7.20 15.78
N TYR A 248 -21.52 -8.13 15.49
CA TYR A 248 -21.74 -9.57 15.41
C TYR A 248 -21.04 -10.35 16.53
N LEU A 249 -20.31 -9.67 17.41
CA LEU A 249 -19.50 -10.30 18.47
C LEU A 249 -20.32 -11.26 19.32
N GLY A 250 -19.74 -12.41 19.63
CA GLY A 250 -20.31 -13.39 20.55
C GLY A 250 -20.16 -14.82 20.07
N THR A 251 -20.71 -15.73 20.86
CA THR A 251 -20.76 -17.16 20.57
C THR A 251 -22.16 -17.54 20.14
N TYR A 252 -22.29 -18.16 18.96
CA TYR A 252 -23.55 -18.69 18.44
C TYR A 252 -23.43 -20.20 18.35
N SER A 253 -24.40 -20.94 18.89
CA SER A 253 -24.30 -22.40 18.93
C SER A 253 -25.60 -23.13 18.70
N SER A 254 -25.47 -24.37 18.22
CA SER A 254 -26.54 -25.36 18.09
C SER A 254 -25.94 -26.76 18.16
N GLY A 255 -26.14 -27.45 19.29
CA GLY A 255 -25.44 -28.70 19.58
C GLY A 255 -23.92 -28.51 19.57
N ASP A 256 -23.21 -29.32 18.78
CA ASP A 256 -21.75 -29.28 18.65
C ASP A 256 -21.23 -28.23 17.66
N ILE A 257 -22.13 -27.52 16.97
CA ILE A 257 -21.77 -26.46 16.02
C ILE A 257 -21.67 -25.14 16.76
N VAL A 258 -20.49 -24.52 16.73
CA VAL A 258 -20.18 -23.28 17.44
C VAL A 258 -19.52 -22.30 16.48
N LEU A 259 -20.14 -21.14 16.28
CA LEU A 259 -19.58 -19.97 15.63
C LEU A 259 -19.10 -19.00 16.71
N GLN A 260 -17.80 -18.70 16.71
CA GLN A 260 -17.20 -17.67 17.56
C GLN A 260 -16.90 -16.45 16.70
N VAL A 261 -17.43 -15.29 17.07
CA VAL A 261 -17.13 -14.00 16.42
C VAL A 261 -16.43 -13.09 17.42
N GLU A 262 -15.18 -12.77 17.14
CA GLU A 262 -14.34 -11.83 17.88
C GLU A 262 -14.09 -10.57 17.03
N GLU A 263 -13.43 -9.57 17.61
CA GLU A 263 -13.22 -8.26 16.96
C GLU A 263 -12.42 -8.35 15.64
N ASN A 264 -11.51 -9.31 15.55
CA ASN A 264 -10.62 -9.51 14.43
C ASN A 264 -10.87 -10.82 13.68
N ILE A 265 -11.38 -11.86 14.34
CA ILE A 265 -11.54 -13.18 13.73
C ILE A 265 -12.92 -13.76 13.94
N ALA A 266 -13.40 -14.54 12.97
CA ALA A 266 -14.58 -15.37 13.10
C ALA A 266 -14.24 -16.83 12.79
N THR A 267 -14.68 -17.77 13.62
CA THR A 267 -14.37 -19.20 13.45
C THR A 267 -15.61 -20.06 13.62
N ILE A 268 -15.76 -21.12 12.83
CA ILE A 268 -16.83 -22.11 12.97
C ILE A 268 -16.23 -23.48 13.29
N SER A 269 -16.77 -24.18 14.30
CA SER A 269 -16.21 -25.45 14.81
C SER A 269 -16.15 -26.59 13.78
N THR A 270 -16.92 -26.48 12.70
CA THR A 270 -16.90 -27.45 11.59
C THR A 270 -15.77 -27.23 10.60
N MET A 271 -14.97 -26.15 10.75
CA MET A 271 -13.83 -25.93 9.87
C MET A 271 -12.83 -27.07 10.00
N LYS A 272 -12.21 -27.44 8.88
CA LYS A 272 -11.07 -28.35 8.89
C LYS A 272 -9.79 -27.56 9.21
N LYS A 273 -8.68 -28.27 9.41
CA LYS A 273 -7.35 -27.65 9.49
C LYS A 273 -6.90 -27.27 8.08
N GLY A 274 -7.54 -26.26 7.48
CA GLY A 274 -7.03 -25.60 6.29
C GLY A 274 -5.66 -24.96 6.55
N ASN A 275 -4.90 -24.70 5.49
CA ASN A 275 -3.61 -24.00 5.62
C ASN A 275 -3.80 -22.49 5.72
N TYR A 276 -4.92 -21.97 5.20
CA TYR A 276 -5.31 -20.57 5.24
C TYR A 276 -6.81 -20.43 5.49
N HIS A 277 -7.17 -19.39 6.23
CA HIS A 277 -8.53 -19.00 6.55
C HIS A 277 -8.75 -17.54 6.22
N SER A 278 -9.96 -17.20 5.79
CA SER A 278 -10.35 -15.81 5.51
C SER A 278 -11.81 -15.58 5.86
N GLU A 279 -12.10 -14.47 6.51
CA GLU A 279 -13.44 -14.15 6.99
C GLU A 279 -13.88 -12.80 6.43
N ILE A 280 -14.91 -12.78 5.59
CA ILE A 280 -15.44 -11.55 4.98
C ILE A 280 -16.90 -11.40 5.32
N ILE A 281 -17.26 -10.24 5.85
CA ILE A 281 -18.63 -9.90 6.21
C ILE A 281 -19.11 -8.71 5.41
N ASN A 282 -20.27 -8.87 4.79
CA ASN A 282 -20.96 -7.83 4.03
C ASN A 282 -22.42 -7.84 4.43
N ASN A 283 -22.84 -6.78 5.11
CA ASN A 283 -24.08 -6.71 5.87
C ASN A 283 -24.16 -7.93 6.81
N ASN A 284 -25.31 -8.62 6.83
CA ASN A 284 -25.51 -9.79 7.68
C ASN A 284 -24.87 -11.08 7.14
N ASN A 285 -24.11 -11.05 6.05
CA ASN A 285 -23.57 -12.25 5.42
C ASN A 285 -22.07 -12.36 5.67
N LEU A 286 -21.69 -13.33 6.48
CA LEU A 286 -20.31 -13.72 6.73
C LEU A 286 -19.97 -14.96 5.89
N THR A 287 -18.86 -14.89 5.16
CA THR A 287 -18.24 -16.05 4.52
C THR A 287 -16.91 -16.32 5.21
N ILE A 288 -16.76 -17.52 5.75
CA ILE A 288 -15.48 -18.04 6.24
C ILE A 288 -14.99 -19.04 5.21
N SER A 289 -13.87 -18.74 4.56
CA SER A 289 -13.30 -19.61 3.53
C SER A 289 -12.06 -20.32 4.08
N GLU A 290 -11.96 -21.62 3.82
CA GLU A 290 -10.75 -22.41 4.05
C GLU A 290 -10.08 -22.72 2.71
N ILE A 291 -8.76 -22.61 2.65
CA ILE A 291 -8.00 -23.01 1.47
C ILE A 291 -6.97 -24.06 1.85
N LEU A 292 -7.01 -25.18 1.12
CA LEU A 292 -6.02 -26.23 1.21
C LEU A 292 -4.99 -26.04 0.11
N PHE A 293 -3.72 -26.08 0.51
CA PHE A 293 -2.58 -25.99 -0.40
C PHE A 293 -1.80 -27.30 -0.41
N SER A 294 -1.24 -27.63 -1.57
CA SER A 294 -0.24 -28.67 -1.76
C SER A 294 0.88 -28.10 -2.65
N ASN A 295 2.12 -28.08 -2.16
CA ASN A 295 3.28 -27.49 -2.85
C ASN A 295 2.98 -26.10 -3.43
N ASP A 296 2.53 -25.17 -2.59
CA ASP A 296 2.17 -23.78 -2.92
C ASP A 296 1.06 -23.61 -3.97
N THR A 297 0.37 -24.70 -4.33
CA THR A 297 -0.78 -24.69 -5.22
C THR A 297 -2.05 -24.88 -4.41
N ALA A 298 -3.02 -23.97 -4.57
CA ALA A 298 -4.36 -24.17 -4.02
C ALA A 298 -4.99 -25.41 -4.69
N ILE A 299 -5.53 -26.33 -3.89
CA ILE A 299 -6.14 -27.57 -4.38
C ILE A 299 -7.63 -27.68 -4.04
N GLU A 300 -8.09 -26.97 -3.02
CA GLU A 300 -9.50 -26.96 -2.61
C GLU A 300 -9.81 -25.66 -1.87
N LYS A 301 -11.00 -25.10 -2.13
CA LYS A 301 -11.60 -24.00 -1.37
C LYS A 301 -12.93 -24.48 -0.78
N ILE A 302 -13.11 -24.27 0.53
CA ILE A 302 -14.33 -24.65 1.25
C ILE A 302 -14.92 -23.40 1.89
N ASP A 303 -16.15 -23.05 1.50
CA ASP A 303 -16.84 -21.88 2.03
C ASP A 303 -17.90 -22.28 3.06
N HIS A 304 -17.82 -21.65 4.23
CA HIS A 304 -18.82 -21.68 5.27
C HIS A 304 -19.58 -20.36 5.25
N LYS A 305 -20.89 -20.41 5.00
CA LYS A 305 -21.72 -19.21 4.85
C LYS A 305 -22.62 -19.04 6.05
N ILE A 306 -22.59 -17.86 6.66
CA ILE A 306 -23.38 -17.52 7.83
C ILE A 306 -24.20 -16.28 7.51
N THR A 307 -25.51 -16.34 7.72
CA THR A 307 -26.40 -15.20 7.62
C THR A 307 -26.97 -14.86 9.00
N PHE A 308 -26.55 -13.73 9.57
CA PHE A 308 -27.06 -13.25 10.85
C PHE A 308 -28.48 -12.70 10.74
N SER A 309 -29.27 -12.85 11.79
CA SER A 309 -30.55 -12.15 11.93
C SER A 309 -30.35 -10.64 12.03
N ASN A 310 -31.42 -9.88 11.81
CA ASN A 310 -31.36 -8.41 11.89
C ASN A 310 -30.99 -7.92 13.28
N ASP A 311 -31.52 -8.55 14.33
CA ASP A 311 -31.24 -8.28 15.74
C ASP A 311 -29.96 -8.98 16.25
N LYS A 312 -29.28 -9.75 15.39
CA LYS A 312 -28.02 -10.44 15.67
C LYS A 312 -28.12 -11.48 16.79
N THR A 313 -29.32 -11.93 17.16
CA THR A 313 -29.56 -12.94 18.19
C THR A 313 -29.47 -14.37 17.64
N THR A 314 -29.65 -14.55 16.33
CA THR A 314 -29.49 -15.84 15.65
C THR A 314 -28.65 -15.71 14.39
N ALA A 315 -28.16 -16.84 13.89
CA ALA A 315 -27.47 -16.93 12.61
C ALA A 315 -27.80 -18.25 11.91
N ILE A 316 -28.00 -18.21 10.59
CA ILE A 316 -28.18 -19.41 9.76
C ILE A 316 -26.83 -19.77 9.18
N TYR A 317 -26.27 -20.90 9.60
CA TYR A 317 -25.08 -21.49 9.01
C TYR A 317 -25.47 -22.45 7.89
N THR A 318 -25.02 -22.16 6.66
CA THR A 318 -25.10 -23.05 5.50
C THR A 318 -23.76 -23.77 5.37
N LYS A 319 -23.78 -25.08 5.59
CA LYS A 319 -22.61 -25.97 5.50
C LYS A 319 -22.12 -26.08 4.05
N PRO A 320 -20.88 -26.55 3.83
CA PRO A 320 -20.35 -26.78 2.49
C PRO A 320 -21.19 -27.75 1.64
N ASP A 321 -21.93 -28.67 2.27
CA ASP A 321 -22.85 -29.61 1.59
C ASP A 321 -24.23 -28.98 1.23
N GLY A 322 -24.45 -27.71 1.59
CA GLY A 322 -25.69 -26.97 1.35
C GLY A 322 -26.76 -27.14 2.44
N SER A 323 -26.56 -28.02 3.43
CA SER A 323 -27.48 -28.13 4.57
C SER A 323 -27.37 -26.92 5.50
N THR A 324 -28.46 -26.59 6.20
CA THR A 324 -28.53 -25.40 7.06
C THR A 324 -28.76 -25.77 8.52
N VAL A 325 -28.21 -24.96 9.43
CA VAL A 325 -28.40 -25.06 10.87
C VAL A 325 -28.59 -23.66 11.43
N GLU A 326 -29.63 -23.46 12.23
CA GLU A 326 -29.82 -22.22 12.99
C GLU A 326 -28.97 -22.28 14.27
N LEU A 327 -28.20 -21.22 14.51
CA LEU A 327 -27.36 -20.99 15.67
C LEU A 327 -27.96 -19.87 16.52
N THR A 328 -27.98 -20.05 17.83
CA THR A 328 -28.48 -19.03 18.77
C THR A 328 -27.32 -18.42 19.55
N LYS A 329 -27.31 -17.09 19.66
CA LYS A 329 -26.34 -16.35 20.47
C LYS A 329 -26.48 -16.73 21.95
N GLN A 330 -25.36 -17.00 22.61
CA GLN A 330 -25.30 -17.42 24.02
C GLN A 330 -25.22 -16.25 24.99
#